data_AF-A0A060WCP9-F1
#
_entry.id   AF-A0A060WCP9-F1
#
_cell.length_a   1.000
_cell.length_b   1.000
_cell.length_c   1.000
_cell.angle_alpha   90.00
_cell.angle_beta   90.00
_cell.angle_gamma   90.00
#
_symmetry.space_group_name_H-M   'P 1'
#
loop_
_entity.id
_entity.type
_entity.pdbx_description
1 polymer ?
#
loop_
_entity_poly.entity_id
_entity_poly.type
_entity_poly.pdbx_seq_one_letter_code
_entity_poly.pdbx_strand_id
1 'polypeptide(L)'
;MFLRAVQLSPDEGHSKYMSLGQIHTGQEAVQYYLKGIQILLCMLEKHAQATAAAFPLQDSGSEILTARDVCVAYCSVSEIYFTNLCMEDRAGDQCREAIERER
;
A
#
# COMPACT_ATOMS: atom_id res chain seq x y z
N MET A 1 -1.96 8.16 16.86
CA MET A 1 -2.74 6.90 16.90
C MET A 1 -2.12 5.83 16.02
N PHE A 2 -1.86 6.11 14.73
CA PHE A 2 -1.36 5.11 13.77
C PHE A 2 0.02 4.51 14.10
N LEU A 3 0.98 5.31 14.59
CA LEU A 3 2.29 4.77 15.04
C LEU A 3 2.13 3.70 16.13
N ARG A 4 1.21 3.90 17.09
CA ARG A 4 0.94 2.90 18.13
C ARG A 4 0.30 1.64 17.54
N ALA A 5 -0.58 1.78 16.55
CA ALA A 5 -1.17 0.64 15.85
C ALA A 5 -0.14 -0.15 15.04
N VAL A 6 0.87 0.51 14.46
CA VAL A 6 2.01 -0.15 13.81
C VAL A 6 2.85 -0.91 14.82
N GLN A 7 3.14 -0.33 16.00
CA GLN A 7 3.90 -1.01 17.05
C GLN A 7 3.18 -2.24 17.61
N LEU A 8 1.85 -2.21 17.69
CA LEU A 8 1.06 -3.32 18.23
C LEU A 8 0.89 -4.48 17.25
N SER A 9 0.76 -4.19 15.95
CA SER A 9 0.53 -5.22 14.93
C SER A 9 1.20 -4.88 13.58
N PRO A 10 2.54 -4.90 13.47
CA PRO A 10 3.25 -4.33 12.32
C PRO A 10 2.87 -4.94 10.96
N ASP A 11 2.40 -6.18 10.92
CA ASP A 11 2.12 -6.89 9.66
C ASP A 11 0.62 -6.99 9.32
N GLU A 12 -0.24 -6.28 10.05
CA GLU A 12 -1.69 -6.32 9.87
C GLU A 12 -2.27 -4.93 9.58
N GLY A 13 -3.26 -4.85 8.70
CA GLY A 13 -4.00 -3.62 8.42
C GLY A 13 -3.18 -2.61 7.63
N HIS A 14 -3.31 -2.64 6.30
CA HIS A 14 -2.61 -1.73 5.39
C HIS A 14 -2.98 -0.25 5.63
N SER A 15 -4.22 0.05 6.04
CA SER A 15 -4.74 1.43 6.11
C SER A 15 -3.95 2.32 7.06
N LYS A 16 -3.42 1.79 8.17
CA LYS A 16 -2.58 2.58 9.09
C LYS A 16 -1.28 3.03 8.45
N TYR A 17 -0.73 2.24 7.55
CA TYR A 17 0.45 2.59 6.78
C TYR A 17 0.12 3.59 5.68
N MET A 18 -1.05 3.47 5.02
CA MET A 18 -1.52 4.48 4.07
C MET A 18 -1.70 5.84 4.77
N SER A 19 -2.33 5.87 5.94
CA SER A 19 -2.49 7.10 6.72
C SER A 19 -1.16 7.67 7.20
N LEU A 20 -0.18 6.81 7.56
CA LEU A 20 1.17 7.28 7.91
C LEU A 20 1.88 7.86 6.69
N GLY A 21 1.77 7.24 5.51
CA GLY A 21 2.32 7.77 4.26
C GLY A 21 1.77 9.16 3.92
N GLN A 22 0.46 9.36 4.10
CA GLN A 22 -0.21 10.64 3.80
C GLN A 22 0.23 11.81 4.69
N ILE A 23 0.62 11.55 5.94
CA ILE A 23 1.00 12.61 6.91
C ILE A 23 2.51 12.80 7.05
N HIS A 24 3.32 11.97 6.40
CA HIS A 24 4.77 12.13 6.30
C HIS A 24 5.15 12.59 4.89
N THR A 25 6.43 12.91 4.69
CA THR A 25 6.95 13.37 3.39
C THR A 25 8.25 12.65 3.02
N GLY A 26 8.65 12.79 1.76
CA GLY A 26 9.92 12.27 1.26
C GLY A 26 10.06 10.76 1.47
N GLN A 27 11.27 10.31 1.81
CA GLN A 27 11.59 8.89 1.86
C GLN A 27 10.83 8.14 2.97
N GLU A 28 10.48 8.80 4.07
CA GLU A 28 9.70 8.18 5.14
C GLU A 28 8.27 7.86 4.67
N ALA A 29 7.63 8.77 3.93
CA ALA A 29 6.33 8.51 3.33
C ALA A 29 6.38 7.31 2.37
N VAL A 30 7.42 7.23 1.53
CA VAL A 30 7.64 6.08 0.63
C VAL A 30 7.72 4.77 1.42
N GLN A 31 8.47 4.74 2.53
CA GLN A 31 8.60 3.54 3.35
C GLN A 31 7.25 3.08 3.93
N TYR A 32 6.42 4.02 4.41
CA TYR A 32 5.08 3.68 4.88
C TYR A 32 4.19 3.14 3.76
N TYR A 33 4.15 3.80 2.60
CA TYR A 33 3.36 3.31 1.46
C TYR A 33 3.82 1.92 1.00
N LEU A 34 5.12 1.68 0.87
CA LEU A 34 5.64 0.36 0.47
C LEU A 34 5.29 -0.74 1.47
N LYS A 35 5.33 -0.45 2.78
CA LYS A 35 4.89 -1.41 3.81
C LYS A 35 3.39 -1.66 3.74
N GLY A 36 2.60 -0.61 3.51
CA GLY A 36 1.16 -0.73 3.29
C GLY A 36 0.82 -1.59 2.06
N ILE A 37 1.51 -1.37 0.95
CA ILE A 37 1.35 -2.15 -0.30
C ILE A 37 1.71 -3.61 -0.07
N GLN A 38 2.80 -3.90 0.64
CA GLN A 38 3.18 -5.28 0.97
C GLN A 38 2.03 -6.01 1.69
N ILE A 39 1.44 -5.38 2.72
CA ILE A 39 0.33 -5.97 3.47
C ILE A 39 -0.90 -6.13 2.58
N LEU A 40 -1.20 -5.13 1.76
CA LEU A 40 -2.32 -5.14 0.83
C LEU A 40 -2.24 -6.30 -0.18
N LEU A 41 -1.07 -6.51 -0.79
CA LEU A 41 -0.81 -7.63 -1.70
C LEU A 41 -0.97 -8.99 -1.00
N CYS A 42 -0.42 -9.14 0.21
CA CYS A 42 -0.60 -10.36 0.99
C CYS A 42 -2.07 -10.63 1.34
N MET A 43 -2.86 -9.58 1.61
CA MET A 43 -4.30 -9.72 1.87
C MET A 43 -5.07 -10.13 0.62
N LEU A 44 -4.77 -9.54 -0.54
CA LEU A 44 -5.38 -9.90 -1.83
C LEU A 44 -5.09 -11.36 -2.21
N GLU A 45 -3.84 -11.81 -2.03
CA GLU A 45 -3.45 -13.19 -2.30
C GLU A 45 -4.21 -14.18 -1.41
N LYS A 46 -4.30 -13.90 -0.10
CA LYS A 46 -5.09 -14.71 0.84
C LYS A 46 -6.57 -14.76 0.45
N HIS A 47 -7.14 -13.65 0.00
CA HIS A 47 -8.53 -13.59 -0.44
C HIS A 47 -8.77 -14.40 -1.73
N ALA A 48 -7.84 -14.35 -2.68
CA ALA A 48 -7.89 -15.15 -3.91
C ALA A 48 -7.81 -16.66 -3.61
N GLN A 49 -6.96 -17.08 -2.67
CA GLN A 49 -6.86 -18.48 -2.24
C GLN A 49 -8.12 -18.94 -1.49
N ALA A 50 -8.70 -18.09 -0.64
CA ALA A 50 -9.92 -18.41 0.11
C ALA A 50 -11.16 -18.56 -0.80
N THR A 51 -11.28 -17.70 -1.82
CA THR A 51 -12.36 -17.76 -2.81
C THR A 51 -12.25 -18.96 -3.75
N ALA A 52 -11.04 -19.46 -4.02
CA ALA A 52 -10.84 -20.72 -4.75
C ALA A 52 -11.18 -21.98 -3.92
N ALA A 53 -11.22 -21.88 -2.60
CA ALA A 53 -11.42 -23.00 -1.67
C ALA A 53 -12.82 -23.06 -1.02
N ALA A 54 -13.67 -22.04 -1.18
CA ALA A 54 -14.96 -21.95 -0.49
C ALA A 54 -16.14 -21.70 -1.46
N PHE A 55 -17.22 -22.48 -1.30
CA PHE A 55 -18.54 -22.15 -1.83
C PHE A 55 -19.03 -20.82 -1.20
N PRO A 56 -19.76 -19.96 -1.93
CA PRO A 56 -20.00 -18.58 -1.52
C PRO A 56 -21.03 -18.50 -0.38
N LEU A 57 -20.54 -18.46 0.85
CA LEU A 57 -21.26 -17.88 1.97
C LEU A 57 -20.69 -16.47 2.18
N GLN A 58 -21.34 -15.51 1.53
CA GLN A 58 -21.14 -14.09 1.78
C GLN A 58 -21.62 -13.78 3.21
N ASP A 59 -20.76 -13.16 4.00
CA ASP A 59 -21.04 -12.00 4.85
C ASP A 59 -20.02 -11.94 5.98
N SER A 60 -19.10 -11.00 5.88
CA SER A 60 -18.32 -10.44 6.98
C SER A 60 -17.85 -9.11 6.42
N GLY A 61 -18.25 -8.00 7.04
CA GLY A 61 -18.02 -6.61 6.59
C GLY A 61 -16.56 -6.17 6.45
N SER A 62 -15.74 -6.99 5.78
CA SER A 62 -14.41 -6.69 5.30
C SER A 62 -14.57 -5.85 4.04
N GLU A 63 -14.01 -4.65 4.04
CA GLU A 63 -13.91 -3.85 2.81
C GLU A 63 -13.33 -4.75 1.70
N ILE A 64 -14.02 -4.79 0.56
CA ILE A 64 -13.58 -5.56 -0.60
C ILE A 64 -12.28 -4.90 -1.08
N LEU A 65 -11.15 -5.50 -0.70
CA LEU A 65 -9.84 -5.08 -1.19
C LEU A 65 -9.76 -5.40 -2.68
N THR A 66 -9.28 -4.43 -3.45
CA THR A 66 -9.18 -4.54 -4.91
C THR A 66 -7.78 -4.21 -5.39
N ALA A 67 -7.47 -4.64 -6.62
CA ALA A 67 -6.26 -4.18 -7.31
C ALA A 67 -6.18 -2.65 -7.37
N ARG A 68 -7.33 -1.95 -7.37
CA ARG A 68 -7.39 -0.48 -7.35
C ARG A 68 -6.69 0.11 -6.13
N ASP A 69 -6.79 -0.52 -4.97
CA ASP A 69 -6.15 -0.03 -3.74
C ASP A 69 -4.62 -0.09 -3.86
N VAL A 70 -4.11 -1.10 -4.57
CA VAL A 70 -2.68 -1.24 -4.89
C VAL A 70 -2.25 -0.13 -5.85
N CYS A 71 -3.04 0.10 -6.91
CA CYS A 71 -2.78 1.18 -7.87
C CYS A 71 -2.71 2.54 -7.16
N VAL A 72 -3.70 2.86 -6.31
CA VAL A 72 -3.75 4.15 -5.58
C VAL A 72 -2.53 4.32 -4.67
N ALA A 73 -2.09 3.26 -4.00
CA ALA A 73 -0.91 3.30 -3.17
C ALA A 73 0.37 3.53 -3.99
N TYR A 74 0.53 2.87 -5.13
CA TYR A 74 1.67 3.13 -6.03
C TYR A 74 1.62 4.53 -6.66
N CYS A 75 0.44 5.05 -7.02
CA CYS A 75 0.29 6.44 -7.45
C CYS A 75 0.80 7.42 -6.39
N SER A 76 0.56 7.13 -5.11
CA SER A 76 1.07 7.96 -4.01
C SER A 76 2.61 7.90 -3.95
N VAL A 77 3.23 6.74 -4.18
CA VAL A 77 4.69 6.60 -4.26
C VAL A 77 5.25 7.37 -5.46
N SER A 78 4.62 7.25 -6.64
CA SER A 78 4.97 8.00 -7.85
C SER A 78 4.92 9.51 -7.61
N GLU A 79 3.87 10.01 -6.96
CA GLU A 79 3.70 11.42 -6.61
C GLU A 79 4.80 11.92 -5.68
N ILE A 80 5.19 11.14 -4.65
CA ILE A 80 6.26 11.53 -3.73
C ILE A 80 7.59 11.67 -4.49
N TYR A 81 7.91 10.74 -5.39
CA TYR A 81 9.12 10.86 -6.22
C TYR A 81 9.06 12.01 -7.22
N PHE A 82 7.86 12.36 -7.69
CA PHE A 82 7.66 13.47 -8.62
C PHE A 82 7.67 14.85 -7.94
N THR A 83 7.38 14.92 -6.63
CA THR A 83 7.20 16.18 -5.91
C THR A 83 8.23 16.41 -4.80
N ASN A 84 8.37 15.47 -3.85
CA ASN A 84 9.21 15.64 -2.67
C ASN A 84 10.66 15.24 -2.92
N LEU A 85 10.86 14.15 -3.66
CA LEU A 85 12.18 13.55 -3.89
C LEU A 85 12.71 13.84 -5.30
N CYS A 86 12.11 14.75 -6.06
CA CYS A 86 12.38 14.94 -7.48
C CYS A 86 13.82 15.34 -7.83
N MET A 87 14.59 15.83 -6.85
CA MET A 87 15.99 16.22 -7.00
C MET A 87 16.98 15.10 -6.64
N GLU A 88 16.50 13.96 -6.14
CA GLU A 88 17.34 12.79 -5.85
C GLU A 88 17.76 12.10 -7.15
N ASP A 89 19.01 11.62 -7.22
CA ASP A 89 19.60 11.04 -8.43
C ASP A 89 18.75 9.92 -9.07
N ARG A 90 18.06 9.13 -8.24
CA ARG A 90 17.23 7.98 -8.66
C ARG A 90 15.73 8.28 -8.71
N ALA A 91 15.31 9.52 -8.47
CA ALA A 91 13.88 9.85 -8.35
C ALA A 91 13.08 9.50 -9.61
N GLY A 92 13.64 9.79 -10.78
CA GLY A 92 13.00 9.48 -12.07
C GLY A 92 12.82 7.97 -12.30
N ASP A 93 13.81 7.17 -11.92
CA ASP A 93 13.74 5.71 -12.04
C ASP A 93 12.72 5.12 -11.06
N GLN A 94 12.72 5.60 -9.81
CA GLN A 94 11.79 5.14 -8.79
C GLN A 94 10.34 5.54 -9.10
N CYS A 95 10.10 6.74 -9.63
CA CYS A 95 8.79 7.16 -10.10
C CYS A 95 8.29 6.23 -11.23
N ARG A 96 9.14 5.91 -12.21
CA ARG A 96 8.81 4.99 -13.31
C ARG A 96 8.47 3.60 -12.79
N GLU A 97 9.30 3.06 -11.90
CA GLU A 97 9.09 1.74 -11.29
C GLU A 97 7.76 1.68 -10.52
N ALA A 98 7.38 2.76 -9.83
CA ALA A 98 6.10 2.85 -9.16
C ALA A 98 4.93 2.84 -10.16
N ILE A 99 5.00 3.64 -11.23
CA ILE A 99 3.97 3.67 -12.29
C ILE A 99 3.81 2.31 -12.97
N GLU A 100 4.91 1.60 -13.24
CA GLU A 100 4.86 0.27 -13.86
C GLU A 100 4.17 -0.77 -12.97
N ARG A 101 4.21 -0.60 -11.65
CA ARG A 101 3.53 -1.43 -10.65
C ARG A 101 2.08 -1.02 -10.39
N GLU A 102 1.59 0.06 -10.98
CA GLU A 102 0.18 0.46 -10.95
C GLU A 102 -0.70 -0.40 -11.89
N ARG A 103 -0.12 -1.27 -12.72
CA ARG A 103 -0.81 -2.14 -13.68
C ARG A 103 -0.95 -3.58 -13.20
#